data_AF-A0A175JGW8-F1
#
_entry.id   AF-A0A175JGW8-F1
#
_cell.length_a   1.000
_cell.length_b   1.000
_cell.length_c   1.000
_cell.angle_alpha   90.00
_cell.angle_beta   90.00
_cell.angle_gamma   90.00
#
_symmetry.space_group_name_H-M   'P 1'
#
loop_
_entity.id
_entity.type
_entity.pdbx_description
1 polymer ?
#
loop_
_entity_poly.entity_id
_entity_poly.type
_entity_poly.pdbx_seq_one_letter_code
_entity_poly.pdbx_strand_id
1 'polypeptide(L)'
;MGLIVYGMYQDQKFNVRYTDIDYDVYNDASRYLVNGESPYRRATYRYTPLLAEILTLDILLNEQFGKILFSIFDIIIACIQFNLLRQTNSFIMSLLYTAIWAFNPMSIVISTRGNAEAVVCLFVILTFYFLYKRKIWLCSLFFGLSIHMKIYPVLYSLPLFFCLSNFYPSKSFFTKERLIAVFGTAFVLIGLTGYYYYRYGFEFLWETYLYHGTRTDHRHNLSVY
;
A
#
# COMPACT_ATOMS: atom_id res chain seq x y z
N MET A 1 -9.68 -7.99 -14.77
CA MET A 1 -11.02 -8.61 -14.65
C MET A 1 -11.05 -10.08 -15.02
N GLY A 2 -10.60 -10.51 -16.22
CA GLY A 2 -10.64 -11.93 -16.61
C GLY A 2 -9.98 -12.89 -15.62
N LEU A 3 -8.82 -12.53 -15.07
CA LEU A 3 -8.14 -13.32 -14.04
C LEU A 3 -8.88 -13.40 -12.70
N ILE A 4 -9.66 -12.37 -12.33
CA ILE A 4 -10.48 -12.41 -11.12
C ILE A 4 -11.61 -13.43 -11.31
N VAL A 5 -12.29 -13.39 -12.46
CA VAL A 5 -13.34 -14.36 -12.80
C VAL A 5 -12.79 -15.78 -12.87
N TYR A 6 -11.62 -15.96 -13.50
CA TYR A 6 -10.92 -17.25 -13.49
C TYR A 6 -10.56 -17.69 -12.06
N GLY A 7 -10.08 -16.77 -11.22
CA GLY A 7 -9.78 -17.04 -9.83
C GLY A 7 -11.00 -17.54 -9.05
N MET A 8 -12.17 -16.92 -9.24
CA MET A 8 -13.43 -17.38 -8.63
C MET A 8 -13.78 -18.81 -9.07
N TYR A 9 -13.63 -19.11 -10.37
CA TYR A 9 -13.85 -20.46 -10.89
C TYR A 9 -12.85 -21.46 -10.29
N GLN A 10 -11.58 -21.08 -10.19
CA GLN A 10 -10.54 -21.93 -9.65
C GLN A 10 -10.80 -22.24 -8.16
N ASP A 11 -11.11 -21.21 -7.37
CA ASP A 11 -11.37 -21.33 -5.94
C ASP A 11 -12.56 -22.24 -5.61
N GLN A 12 -13.53 -22.35 -6.53
CA GLN A 12 -14.69 -23.23 -6.36
C GLN A 12 -14.43 -24.69 -6.76
N LYS A 13 -13.48 -24.94 -7.66
CA LYS A 13 -13.31 -26.26 -8.29
C LYS A 13 -12.01 -26.99 -7.95
N PHE A 14 -10.99 -26.28 -7.48
CA PHE A 14 -9.67 -26.86 -7.21
C PHE A 14 -9.30 -26.70 -5.74
N ASN A 15 -8.52 -27.65 -5.22
CA ASN A 15 -8.04 -27.60 -3.84
C ASN A 15 -7.04 -26.44 -3.62
N VAL A 16 -6.24 -26.12 -4.65
CA VAL A 16 -5.29 -25.01 -4.60
C VAL A 16 -5.98 -23.73 -5.04
N ARG A 17 -6.18 -22.84 -4.07
CA ARG A 17 -6.85 -21.56 -4.27
C ARG A 17 -6.00 -20.57 -5.06
N TYR A 18 -6.65 -19.85 -5.95
CA TYR A 18 -6.13 -18.67 -6.60
C TYR A 18 -6.10 -17.48 -5.65
N THR A 19 -7.14 -17.28 -4.83
CA THR A 19 -7.17 -16.17 -3.87
C THR A 19 -5.99 -16.24 -2.88
N ASP A 20 -5.37 -15.09 -2.61
CA ASP A 20 -4.33 -14.97 -1.59
C ASP A 20 -4.93 -15.22 -0.21
N ILE A 21 -4.23 -15.97 0.65
CA ILE A 21 -4.66 -16.25 2.02
C ILE A 21 -4.82 -14.94 2.79
N ASP A 22 -3.95 -13.97 2.51
CA ASP A 22 -4.00 -12.65 3.14
C ASP A 22 -5.31 -11.91 2.83
N TYR A 23 -5.91 -12.15 1.65
CA TYR A 23 -7.18 -11.52 1.28
C TYR A 23 -8.33 -11.98 2.18
N ASP A 24 -8.38 -13.26 2.52
CA ASP A 24 -9.36 -13.79 3.46
C ASP A 24 -9.16 -13.19 4.86
N VAL A 25 -7.89 -13.03 5.28
CA VAL A 25 -7.53 -12.39 6.55
C VAL A 25 -8.00 -10.93 6.59
N TYR A 26 -7.85 -10.19 5.49
CA TYR A 26 -8.37 -8.83 5.40
C TYR A 26 -9.88 -8.76 5.47
N ASN A 27 -10.57 -9.66 4.76
CA ASN A 27 -12.03 -9.71 4.74
C ASN A 27 -12.61 -10.08 6.11
N ASP A 28 -12.02 -11.05 6.80
CA ASP A 28 -12.40 -11.39 8.17
C ASP A 28 -12.21 -10.21 9.14
N ALA A 29 -11.07 -9.52 9.06
CA ALA A 29 -10.82 -8.32 9.86
C ALA A 29 -11.82 -7.20 9.56
N SER A 30 -12.18 -7.02 8.29
CA SER A 30 -13.20 -6.07 7.86
C SER A 30 -14.59 -6.44 8.40
N ARG A 31 -14.91 -7.75 8.53
CA ARG A 31 -16.18 -8.24 9.10
C ARG A 31 -16.29 -7.87 10.57
N TYR A 32 -15.19 -8.01 11.31
CA TYR A 32 -15.13 -7.54 12.69
C TYR A 32 -15.39 -6.03 12.79
N LEU A 33 -14.79 -5.21 11.92
CA LEU A 33 -15.03 -3.77 11.89
C LEU A 33 -16.50 -3.41 11.63
N VAL A 34 -17.15 -4.06 10.65
CA VAL A 34 -18.57 -3.84 10.33
C VAL A 34 -19.47 -4.17 11.53
N ASN A 35 -19.09 -5.17 12.34
CA ASN A 35 -19.78 -5.55 13.57
C ASN A 35 -19.43 -4.65 14.79
N GLY A 36 -18.61 -3.62 14.60
CA GLY A 36 -18.16 -2.72 15.68
C GLY A 36 -17.06 -3.32 16.57
N GLU A 37 -16.41 -4.39 16.12
CA GLU A 37 -15.35 -5.08 16.86
C GLU A 37 -13.94 -4.70 16.37
N SER A 38 -12.92 -5.09 17.14
CA SER A 38 -11.51 -4.89 16.76
C SER A 38 -11.14 -5.79 15.57
N PRO A 39 -10.44 -5.28 14.53
CA PRO A 39 -9.98 -6.11 13.41
C PRO A 39 -8.98 -7.18 13.86
N TYR A 40 -8.31 -6.96 15.00
CA TYR A 40 -7.35 -7.90 15.59
C TYR A 40 -8.00 -9.11 16.27
N ARG A 41 -9.33 -9.14 16.40
CA ARG A 41 -10.04 -10.38 16.74
C ARG A 41 -9.83 -11.46 15.69
N ARG A 42 -9.53 -11.08 14.45
CA ARG A 42 -9.03 -12.02 13.45
C ARG A 42 -7.61 -12.43 13.82
N ALA A 43 -7.48 -13.68 14.27
CA ALA A 43 -6.18 -14.31 14.43
C ALA A 43 -5.33 -14.12 13.16
N THR A 44 -4.04 -13.85 13.34
CA THR A 44 -3.06 -13.59 12.27
C THR A 44 -3.30 -12.33 11.42
N TYR A 45 -4.19 -11.43 11.80
CA TYR A 45 -4.26 -10.10 11.20
C TYR A 45 -3.07 -9.25 11.67
N ARG A 46 -2.08 -9.05 10.80
CA ARG A 46 -0.83 -8.32 11.09
C ARG A 46 -0.68 -7.05 10.25
N TYR A 47 -1.80 -6.38 9.96
CA TYR A 47 -1.86 -5.22 9.06
C TYR A 47 -2.51 -4.04 9.77
N THR A 48 -2.30 -2.83 9.22
CA THR A 48 -2.95 -1.62 9.78
C THR A 48 -4.46 -1.72 9.68
N PRO A 49 -5.24 -1.25 10.69
CA PRO A 49 -6.70 -1.22 10.62
C PRO A 49 -7.21 -0.42 9.44
N LEU A 50 -6.43 0.56 8.95
CA LEU A 50 -6.74 1.35 7.76
C LEU A 50 -7.03 0.46 6.54
N LEU A 51 -6.31 -0.66 6.39
CA LEU A 51 -6.53 -1.59 5.28
C LEU A 51 -7.88 -2.31 5.43
N ALA A 52 -8.20 -2.79 6.63
CA ALA A 52 -9.51 -3.41 6.88
C ALA A 52 -10.64 -2.37 6.73
N GLU A 53 -10.43 -1.11 7.13
CA GLU A 53 -11.40 -0.03 6.93
C GLU A 53 -11.69 0.21 5.44
N ILE A 54 -10.65 0.23 4.59
CA ILE A 54 -10.81 0.34 3.12
C ILE A 54 -11.61 -0.84 2.56
N LEU A 55 -11.41 -2.05 3.10
CA LEU A 55 -12.03 -3.29 2.63
C LEU A 55 -13.38 -3.60 3.29
N THR A 56 -13.91 -2.73 4.16
CA THR A 56 -15.29 -2.88 4.67
C THR A 56 -16.33 -2.92 3.56
N LEU A 57 -16.04 -2.30 2.41
CA LEU A 57 -16.88 -2.35 1.21
C LEU A 57 -16.98 -3.75 0.59
N ASP A 58 -16.03 -4.66 0.84
CA ASP A 58 -16.14 -6.06 0.37
C ASP A 58 -17.35 -6.75 0.99
N ILE A 59 -17.68 -6.41 2.23
CA ILE A 59 -18.81 -7.00 2.96
C ILE A 59 -20.13 -6.33 2.54
N LEU A 60 -20.09 -5.03 2.26
CA LEU A 60 -21.27 -4.25 1.93
C LEU A 60 -21.70 -4.40 0.46
N LEU A 61 -20.75 -4.65 -0.46
CA LEU A 61 -21.00 -4.71 -1.90
C LEU A 61 -20.80 -6.11 -2.47
N ASN A 62 -19.56 -6.62 -2.43
CA ASN A 62 -19.19 -7.90 -3.02
C ASN A 62 -17.80 -8.32 -2.51
N GLU A 63 -17.61 -9.58 -2.14
CA GLU A 63 -16.33 -10.09 -1.62
C GLU A 63 -15.15 -9.95 -2.60
N GLN A 64 -15.40 -9.72 -3.88
CA GLN A 64 -14.36 -9.47 -4.90
C GLN A 64 -14.00 -7.98 -5.06
N PHE A 65 -14.65 -7.08 -4.32
CA PHE A 65 -14.45 -5.64 -4.46
C PHE A 65 -13.00 -5.23 -4.23
N GLY A 66 -12.34 -5.74 -3.20
CA GLY A 66 -10.92 -5.48 -2.92
C GLY A 66 -10.00 -5.85 -4.08
N LYS A 67 -10.18 -7.01 -4.71
CA LYS A 67 -9.42 -7.41 -5.91
C LYS A 67 -9.59 -6.44 -7.08
N ILE A 68 -10.82 -5.96 -7.27
CA ILE A 68 -11.13 -4.96 -8.31
C ILE A 68 -10.46 -3.64 -7.95
N LEU A 69 -10.55 -3.20 -6.69
CA LEU A 69 -9.94 -1.98 -6.18
C LEU A 69 -8.41 -2.00 -6.36
N PHE A 70 -7.74 -3.09 -5.99
CA PHE A 70 -6.30 -3.24 -6.16
C PHE A 70 -5.89 -3.23 -7.63
N SER A 71 -6.67 -3.89 -8.50
CA SER A 71 -6.45 -3.83 -9.95
C SER A 71 -6.63 -2.42 -10.52
N ILE A 72 -7.57 -1.64 -9.99
CA ILE A 72 -7.74 -0.22 -10.35
C ILE A 72 -6.52 0.60 -9.89
N PHE A 73 -5.97 0.33 -8.71
CA PHE A 73 -4.76 0.99 -8.23
C PHE A 73 -3.55 0.72 -9.15
N ASP A 74 -3.39 -0.48 -9.67
CA ASP A 74 -2.33 -0.76 -10.66
C ASP A 74 -2.47 0.08 -11.94
N ILE A 75 -3.70 0.26 -12.43
CA ILE A 75 -3.98 1.12 -13.59
C ILE A 75 -3.65 2.58 -13.26
N ILE A 76 -4.06 3.05 -12.09
CA ILE A 76 -3.74 4.42 -11.64
C ILE A 76 -2.23 4.62 -11.51
N ILE A 77 -1.50 3.65 -10.94
CA ILE A 77 -0.05 3.65 -10.86
C ILE A 77 0.56 3.79 -12.26
N ALA A 78 0.12 2.99 -13.22
CA ALA A 78 0.59 3.05 -14.60
C ALA A 78 0.33 4.43 -15.23
N CYS A 79 -0.86 5.01 -15.04
CA CYS A 79 -1.18 6.35 -15.53
C CYS A 79 -0.29 7.44 -14.91
N ILE A 80 -0.03 7.37 -13.60
CA ILE A 80 0.84 8.33 -12.91
C ILE A 80 2.29 8.16 -13.38
N GLN A 81 2.77 6.92 -13.50
CA GLN A 81 4.11 6.63 -14.03
C GLN A 81 4.29 7.17 -15.44
N PHE A 82 3.32 6.98 -16.34
CA PHE A 82 3.37 7.54 -17.67
C PHE A 82 3.55 9.06 -17.64
N ASN A 83 2.78 9.76 -16.82
CA ASN A 83 2.87 11.21 -16.66
C ASN A 83 4.21 11.68 -16.10
N LEU A 84 4.82 10.90 -15.20
CA LEU A 84 6.16 11.16 -14.66
C LEU A 84 7.25 10.92 -15.71
N LEU A 85 7.17 9.80 -16.45
CA LEU A 85 8.14 9.46 -17.48
C LEU A 85 8.12 10.45 -18.66
N ARG A 86 6.95 11.00 -18.99
CA ARG A 86 6.80 12.03 -20.04
C ARG A 86 7.57 13.32 -19.75
N GLN A 87 8.00 13.53 -18.51
CA GLN A 87 8.79 14.71 -18.13
C GLN A 87 10.24 14.62 -18.61
N THR A 88 10.78 13.41 -18.77
CA THR A 88 12.19 13.18 -19.12
C THR A 88 12.35 12.46 -20.46
N ASN A 89 11.39 11.59 -20.82
CA ASN A 89 11.50 10.67 -21.94
C ASN A 89 10.55 11.03 -23.09
N SER A 90 10.85 10.51 -24.29
CA SER A 90 9.95 10.59 -25.45
C SER A 90 8.62 9.87 -25.18
N PHE A 91 7.59 10.18 -25.98
CA PHE A 91 6.27 9.58 -25.83
C PHE A 91 6.34 8.06 -25.95
N ILE A 92 7.03 7.56 -26.97
CA ILE A 92 7.19 6.12 -27.25
C ILE A 92 7.89 5.41 -26.10
N MET A 93 9.00 5.97 -25.57
CA MET A 93 9.70 5.36 -24.44
C MET A 93 8.87 5.36 -23.16
N SER A 94 8.14 6.45 -22.89
CA SER A 94 7.25 6.53 -21.74
C SER A 94 6.13 5.49 -21.83
N LEU A 95 5.58 5.29 -23.03
CA LEU A 95 4.56 4.28 -23.29
C LEU A 95 5.12 2.87 -23.10
N LEU A 96 6.32 2.58 -23.63
CA LEU A 96 6.97 1.27 -23.50
C LEU A 96 7.24 0.92 -22.03
N TYR A 97 7.84 1.82 -21.25
CA TYR A 97 8.11 1.57 -19.83
C TYR A 97 6.82 1.40 -19.01
N THR A 98 5.80 2.21 -19.31
CA THR A 98 4.49 2.05 -18.67
C THR A 98 3.83 0.73 -19.04
N ALA A 99 3.94 0.30 -20.30
CA ALA A 99 3.41 -0.97 -20.76
C ALA A 99 4.13 -2.15 -20.09
N ILE A 100 5.46 -2.10 -19.93
CA ILE A 100 6.22 -3.13 -19.20
C ILE A 100 5.69 -3.30 -17.78
N TRP A 101 5.38 -2.20 -17.08
CA TRP A 101 4.78 -2.26 -15.75
C TRP A 101 3.33 -2.77 -15.79
N ALA A 102 2.48 -2.15 -16.61
CA ALA A 102 1.05 -2.43 -16.67
C ALA A 102 0.73 -3.88 -17.11
N PHE A 103 1.59 -4.46 -17.96
CA PHE A 103 1.49 -5.84 -18.43
C PHE A 103 2.44 -6.79 -17.71
N ASN A 104 3.02 -6.37 -16.58
CA ASN A 104 3.83 -7.26 -15.76
C ASN A 104 2.95 -8.39 -15.17
N PRO A 105 3.17 -9.67 -15.54
CA PRO A 105 2.34 -10.76 -15.06
C PRO A 105 2.39 -10.91 -13.53
N MET A 106 3.51 -10.57 -12.89
CA MET A 106 3.63 -10.64 -11.44
C MET A 106 2.71 -9.63 -10.75
N SER A 107 2.76 -8.36 -11.16
CA SER A 107 1.91 -7.31 -10.58
C SER A 107 0.43 -7.62 -10.78
N ILE A 108 0.06 -8.01 -12.00
CA ILE A 108 -1.32 -8.39 -12.32
C ILE A 108 -1.81 -9.52 -11.40
N VAL A 109 -1.03 -10.61 -11.28
CA VAL A 109 -1.41 -11.75 -10.46
C VAL A 109 -1.52 -11.38 -8.98
N ILE A 110 -0.56 -10.62 -8.43
CA ILE A 110 -0.58 -10.20 -7.02
C ILE A 110 -1.88 -9.46 -6.69
N SER A 111 -2.26 -8.48 -7.52
CA SER A 111 -3.47 -7.68 -7.31
C SER A 111 -4.75 -8.47 -7.55
N THR A 112 -4.81 -9.30 -8.60
CA THR A 112 -6.02 -10.09 -8.88
C THR A 112 -6.23 -11.25 -7.89
N ARG A 113 -5.16 -11.70 -7.21
CA ARG A 113 -5.27 -12.64 -6.08
C ARG A 113 -5.79 -11.97 -4.80
N GLY A 114 -5.79 -10.63 -4.72
CA GLY A 114 -6.31 -9.87 -3.57
C GLY A 114 -5.23 -9.36 -2.61
N ASN A 115 -3.97 -9.28 -3.04
CA ASN A 115 -2.93 -8.73 -2.19
C ASN A 115 -2.95 -7.18 -2.22
N ALA A 116 -2.82 -6.54 -1.05
CA ALA A 116 -2.91 -5.09 -0.88
C ALA A 116 -1.62 -4.32 -1.28
N GLU A 117 -0.64 -4.99 -1.87
CA GLU A 117 0.63 -4.37 -2.29
C GLU A 117 0.46 -3.18 -3.23
N ALA A 118 -0.56 -3.23 -4.11
CA ALA A 118 -0.91 -2.13 -5.00
C ALA A 118 -1.23 -0.82 -4.25
N VAL A 119 -1.80 -0.90 -3.03
CA VAL A 119 -2.10 0.28 -2.21
C VAL A 119 -0.81 0.98 -1.78
N VAL A 120 0.17 0.21 -1.29
CA VAL A 120 1.45 0.75 -0.84
C VAL A 120 2.23 1.33 -2.02
N CYS A 121 2.27 0.60 -3.14
CA CYS A 121 2.89 1.08 -4.38
C CYS A 121 2.27 2.39 -4.87
N LEU A 122 0.95 2.52 -4.81
CA LEU A 122 0.25 3.75 -5.19
C LEU A 122 0.69 4.93 -4.33
N PHE A 123 0.73 4.78 -2.99
CA PHE A 123 1.17 5.85 -2.10
C PHE A 123 2.64 6.25 -2.31
N VAL A 124 3.52 5.29 -2.59
CA VAL A 124 4.91 5.58 -2.95
C VAL A 124 5.01 6.36 -4.27
N ILE A 125 4.28 5.95 -5.30
CA ILE A 125 4.29 6.66 -6.60
C ILE A 125 3.66 8.05 -6.49
N LEU A 126 2.60 8.21 -5.69
CA LEU A 126 2.01 9.52 -5.39
C LEU A 126 2.98 10.44 -4.66
N THR A 127 3.81 9.90 -3.76
CA THR A 127 4.89 10.66 -3.09
C THR A 127 5.81 11.30 -4.13
N PHE A 128 6.31 10.52 -5.10
CA PHE A 128 7.16 11.04 -6.18
C PHE A 128 6.40 11.98 -7.13
N TYR A 129 5.13 11.71 -7.41
CA TYR A 129 4.29 12.58 -8.23
C TYR A 129 4.15 13.98 -7.61
N PHE A 130 3.84 14.06 -6.32
CA PHE A 130 3.71 15.35 -5.63
C PHE A 130 5.04 16.03 -5.36
N LEU A 131 6.13 15.27 -5.19
CA LEU A 131 7.49 15.81 -5.18
C LEU A 131 7.78 16.53 -6.51
N TYR A 132 7.50 15.88 -7.64
CA TYR A 132 7.71 16.47 -8.97
C TYR A 132 6.85 17.72 -9.19
N LYS A 133 5.59 17.70 -8.71
CA LYS A 133 4.69 18.87 -8.73
C LYS A 133 5.03 19.96 -7.70
N ARG A 134 6.12 19.80 -6.95
CA ARG A 134 6.57 20.73 -5.90
C ARG A 134 5.52 20.98 -4.81
N LYS A 135 4.65 20.00 -4.53
CA LYS A 135 3.63 20.04 -3.47
C LYS A 135 4.11 19.23 -2.26
N ILE A 136 5.01 19.82 -1.48
CA ILE A 136 5.72 19.10 -0.41
C ILE A 136 4.80 18.53 0.68
N TRP A 137 3.73 19.23 1.05
CA TRP A 137 2.75 18.74 2.02
C TRP A 137 2.07 17.45 1.57
N LEU A 138 1.65 17.37 0.30
CA LEU A 138 1.04 16.16 -0.25
C LEU A 138 2.07 15.03 -0.40
N CYS A 139 3.32 15.37 -0.77
CA CYS A 139 4.43 14.43 -0.77
C CYS A 139 4.61 13.79 0.62
N SER A 140 4.69 14.60 1.68
CA SER A 140 4.76 14.12 3.06
C SER A 140 3.57 13.27 3.48
N LEU A 141 2.36 13.65 3.06
CA LEU A 141 1.11 12.95 3.37
C LEU A 141 1.13 11.53 2.82
N PHE A 142 1.36 11.38 1.52
CA PHE A 142 1.38 10.06 0.88
C PHE A 142 2.58 9.22 1.34
N PHE A 143 3.70 9.86 1.66
CA PHE A 143 4.85 9.15 2.22
C PHE A 143 4.53 8.59 3.61
N GLY A 144 3.93 9.39 4.49
CA GLY A 144 3.47 8.94 5.81
C GLY A 144 2.43 7.82 5.72
N LEU A 145 1.47 7.94 4.80
CA LEU A 145 0.49 6.88 4.53
C LEU A 145 1.17 5.58 4.05
N SER A 146 2.15 5.66 3.16
CA SER A 146 2.88 4.46 2.69
C SER A 146 3.58 3.71 3.83
N ILE A 147 4.26 4.44 4.73
CA ILE A 147 4.95 3.87 5.90
C ILE A 147 3.96 3.31 6.91
N HIS A 148 2.80 3.96 7.07
CA HIS A 148 1.77 3.43 7.93
C HIS A 148 1.22 2.10 7.41
N MET A 149 0.97 2.01 6.09
CA MET A 149 0.43 0.79 5.48
C MET A 149 1.36 -0.40 5.68
N LYS A 150 2.67 -0.20 5.45
CA LYS A 150 3.73 -1.17 5.73
C LYS A 150 5.00 -0.41 6.11
N ILE A 151 5.83 -0.95 6.99
CA ILE A 151 7.01 -0.21 7.51
C ILE A 151 8.09 0.01 6.43
N TYR A 152 8.26 -0.90 5.47
CA TYR A 152 9.42 -0.89 4.55
C TYR A 152 9.62 0.38 3.69
N PRO A 153 8.61 1.16 3.28
CA PRO A 153 8.81 2.42 2.56
C PRO A 153 9.62 3.45 3.35
N VAL A 154 9.79 3.26 4.67
CA VAL A 154 10.69 4.09 5.50
C VAL A 154 12.12 4.12 4.95
N LEU A 155 12.54 3.06 4.24
CA LEU A 155 13.84 3.00 3.57
C LEU A 155 14.03 4.10 2.53
N TYR A 156 12.94 4.61 1.95
CA TYR A 156 13.00 5.72 1.00
C TYR A 156 13.16 7.09 1.66
N SER A 157 13.09 7.20 2.99
CA SER A 157 13.16 8.48 3.70
C SER A 157 14.48 9.21 3.46
N LEU A 158 15.61 8.49 3.50
CA LEU A 158 16.94 9.05 3.29
C LEU A 158 17.16 9.48 1.82
N PRO A 159 16.91 8.62 0.80
CA PRO A 159 16.93 9.06 -0.60
C PRO A 159 15.99 10.25 -0.88
N LEU A 160 14.77 10.24 -0.33
CA LEU A 160 13.80 11.31 -0.52
C LEU A 160 14.33 12.63 0.07
N PHE A 161 14.88 12.59 1.28
CA PHE A 161 15.44 13.77 1.96
C PHE A 161 16.56 14.44 1.15
N PHE A 162 17.47 13.64 0.58
CA PHE A 162 18.53 14.17 -0.28
C PHE A 162 18.00 14.60 -1.65
N CYS A 163 17.08 13.84 -2.24
CA CYS A 163 16.47 14.18 -3.52
C CYS A 163 15.77 15.55 -3.50
N LEU A 164 15.26 15.99 -2.34
CA LEU A 164 14.68 17.33 -2.18
C LEU A 164 15.60 18.47 -2.62
N SER A 165 16.94 18.35 -2.50
CA SER A 165 17.83 19.43 -2.95
C SER A 165 17.82 19.63 -4.47
N ASN A 166 17.45 18.62 -5.25
CA ASN A 166 17.33 18.74 -6.70
C ASN A 166 16.09 19.55 -7.11
N PHE A 167 15.03 19.49 -6.29
CA PHE A 167 13.77 20.21 -6.54
C PHE A 167 13.73 21.58 -5.85
N TYR A 168 14.40 21.70 -4.70
CA TYR A 168 14.49 22.89 -3.86
C TYR A 168 15.96 23.16 -3.52
N PRO A 169 16.72 23.77 -4.45
CA PRO A 169 18.15 23.98 -4.29
C PRO A 169 18.42 24.93 -3.11
N SER A 170 19.27 24.47 -2.18
CA SER A 170 19.70 25.23 -1.02
C SER A 170 21.07 24.77 -0.56
N LYS A 171 21.87 25.70 -0.02
CA LYS A 171 23.16 25.41 0.62
C LYS A 171 23.00 24.94 2.07
N SER A 172 21.86 25.22 2.71
CA SER A 172 21.59 24.81 4.09
C SER A 172 21.11 23.37 4.16
N PHE A 173 21.55 22.63 5.18
CA PHE A 173 21.04 21.29 5.46
C PHE A 173 19.57 21.33 5.94
N PHE A 174 19.19 22.34 6.70
CA PHE A 174 17.84 22.55 7.20
C PHE A 174 17.12 23.60 6.35
N THR A 175 16.32 23.14 5.39
CA THR A 175 15.45 24.00 4.60
C THR A 175 14.01 23.89 5.08
N LYS A 176 13.20 24.92 4.79
CA LYS A 176 11.77 24.92 5.10
C LYS A 176 11.09 23.68 4.51
N GLU A 177 11.45 23.29 3.29
CA GLU A 177 10.87 22.15 2.57
C GLU A 177 11.28 20.82 3.19
N ARG A 178 12.53 20.68 3.63
CA ARG A 178 12.99 19.48 4.37
C ARG A 178 12.31 19.35 5.72
N LEU A 179 12.13 20.47 6.43
CA LEU A 179 11.41 20.48 7.70
C LEU A 179 9.94 20.12 7.50
N ILE A 180 9.26 20.69 6.49
CA ILE A 180 7.88 20.29 6.15
C ILE A 180 7.84 18.82 5.73
N ALA A 181 8.82 18.33 4.97
CA ALA A 181 8.91 16.94 4.58
C ALA A 181 8.88 16.02 5.80
N VAL A 182 9.83 16.22 6.71
CA VAL A 182 10.03 15.42 7.92
C VAL A 182 8.87 15.55 8.89
N PHE A 183 8.50 16.78 9.26
CA PHE A 183 7.43 17.00 10.24
C PHE A 183 6.05 16.66 9.69
N GLY A 184 5.82 16.86 8.38
CA GLY A 184 4.58 16.44 7.73
C GLY A 184 4.42 14.93 7.73
N THR A 185 5.48 14.17 7.42
CA THR A 185 5.45 12.70 7.48
C THR A 185 5.29 12.22 8.93
N ALA A 186 6.02 12.81 9.88
CA ALA A 186 5.89 12.49 11.30
C ALA A 186 4.48 12.80 11.82
N PHE A 187 3.87 13.91 11.42
CA PHE A 187 2.51 14.28 11.78
C PHE A 187 1.48 13.22 11.35
N VAL A 188 1.59 12.73 10.11
CA VAL A 188 0.69 11.67 9.61
C VAL A 188 0.89 10.37 10.37
N LEU A 189 2.14 9.97 10.60
CA LEU A 189 2.45 8.75 11.32
C LEU A 189 1.97 8.81 12.78
N ILE A 190 2.29 9.88 13.50
CA ILE A 190 1.87 10.07 14.89
C ILE A 190 0.35 10.20 14.96
N GLY A 191 -0.28 10.94 14.05
CA GLY A 191 -1.72 11.15 14.04
C GLY A 191 -2.49 9.84 13.85
N LEU A 192 -2.14 9.06 12.83
CA LEU A 192 -2.81 7.78 12.56
C LEU A 192 -2.44 6.69 13.57
N THR A 193 -1.16 6.59 13.97
CA THR A 193 -0.74 5.65 15.02
C THR A 193 -1.44 5.98 16.34
N GLY A 194 -1.52 7.26 16.71
CA GLY A 194 -2.23 7.72 17.89
C GLY A 194 -3.73 7.44 17.81
N TYR A 195 -4.35 7.66 16.65
CA TYR A 195 -5.76 7.35 16.41
C TYR A 195 -6.06 5.84 16.59
N TYR A 196 -5.27 4.97 15.96
CA TYR A 196 -5.49 3.53 16.08
C TYR A 196 -5.07 2.96 17.43
N TYR A 197 -4.05 3.54 18.08
CA TYR A 197 -3.71 3.20 19.45
C TYR A 197 -4.83 3.59 20.43
N TYR A 198 -5.46 4.75 20.23
CA TYR A 198 -6.62 5.13 21.03
C TYR A 198 -7.80 4.15 20.89
N ARG A 199 -8.02 3.59 19.68
CA ARG A 199 -9.12 2.65 19.41
C ARG A 199 -8.85 1.21 19.85
N TYR A 200 -7.63 0.72 19.62
CA TYR A 200 -7.30 -0.72 19.76
C TYR A 200 -6.18 -0.99 20.79
N GLY A 201 -5.63 0.04 21.41
CA GLY A 201 -4.59 -0.08 22.44
C GLY A 201 -3.29 -0.70 21.93
N PHE A 202 -2.61 -1.41 22.84
CA PHE A 202 -1.32 -2.05 22.54
C PHE A 202 -1.42 -3.18 21.51
N GLU A 203 -2.59 -3.81 21.37
CA GLU A 203 -2.83 -4.86 20.38
C GLU A 203 -2.51 -4.37 18.96
N PHE A 204 -2.89 -3.14 18.62
CA PHE A 204 -2.53 -2.53 17.33
C PHE A 204 -1.02 -2.44 17.11
N LEU A 205 -0.28 -1.90 18.09
CA LEU A 205 1.17 -1.72 17.96
C LEU A 205 1.88 -3.05 17.85
N TRP A 206 1.44 -4.02 18.64
CA TRP A 206 1.99 -5.36 18.62
C TRP A 206 1.76 -6.03 17.27
N GLU A 207 0.51 -6.09 16.83
CA GLU A 207 0.14 -6.85 15.63
C GLU A 207 0.58 -6.21 14.32
N THR A 208 0.55 -4.88 14.23
CA THR A 208 0.91 -4.17 12.99
C THR A 208 2.42 -3.98 12.85
N TYR A 209 3.14 -3.76 13.95
CA TYR A 209 4.53 -3.30 13.88
C TYR A 209 5.52 -4.20 14.60
N LEU A 210 5.30 -4.48 15.89
CA LEU A 210 6.33 -5.13 16.73
C LEU A 210 6.46 -6.63 16.43
N TYR A 211 5.37 -7.30 16.08
CA TYR A 211 5.35 -8.73 15.77
C TYR A 211 6.37 -9.11 14.67
N HIS A 212 6.60 -8.22 13.71
CA HIS A 212 7.58 -8.44 12.64
C HIS A 212 9.03 -8.50 13.12
N GLY A 213 9.36 -7.87 14.25
CA GLY A 213 10.70 -7.93 14.84
C GLY A 213 10.96 -9.22 15.61
N THR A 214 9.92 -9.89 16.10
CA THR A 214 10.02 -11.13 16.88
C THR A 214 9.71 -12.39 16.06
N ARG A 215 9.27 -12.23 14.80
CA ARG A 215 8.90 -13.36 13.94
C ARG A 215 10.14 -14.16 13.54
N THR A 216 10.21 -15.41 13.98
CA THR A 216 11.25 -16.38 13.63
C THR A 216 10.85 -17.32 12.48
N ASP A 217 9.61 -17.23 11.99
CA ASP A 217 9.06 -18.22 11.05
C ASP A 217 9.08 -17.73 9.59
N HIS A 218 9.79 -18.48 8.75
CA HIS A 218 10.08 -18.23 7.32
C HIS A 218 8.98 -18.73 6.36
N ARG A 219 7.82 -19.20 6.85
CA ARG A 219 6.74 -19.63 5.95
C ARG A 219 6.32 -18.49 5.02
N HIS A 220 6.47 -18.72 3.72
CA HIS A 220 6.19 -17.79 2.62
C HIS A 220 4.85 -18.12 1.96
N ASN A 221 4.24 -17.14 1.28
CA ASN A 221 2.96 -17.26 0.56
C ASN A 221 2.95 -18.32 -0.58
N LEU A 222 4.01 -19.10 -0.75
CA LEU A 222 4.17 -20.20 -1.71
C LEU A 222 4.35 -21.57 -1.04
N SER A 223 4.19 -21.69 0.29
CA SER A 223 4.30 -23.00 0.96
C SER A 223 3.09 -23.88 0.67
N VAL A 224 3.35 -25.13 0.29
CA VAL A 224 2.38 -26.12 -0.23
C VAL A 224 1.53 -26.78 0.88
N TYR A 225 1.30 -26.12 2.02
CA TYR A 225 0.67 -26.75 3.18
C TYR A 225 -0.58 -26.01 3.66
#